data_AF-A0AAX1WHJ7-F1
#
_entry.id   AF-A0AAX1WHJ7-F1
#
_cell.length_a   1.000
_cell.length_b   1.000
_cell.length_c   1.000
_cell.angle_alpha   90.00
_cell.angle_beta   90.00
_cell.angle_gamma   90.00
#
_symmetry.space_group_name_H-M   'P 1'
#
loop_
_entity.id
_entity.type
_entity.pdbx_description
1 polymer ?
#
loop_
_entity_poly.entity_id
_entity_poly.type
_entity_poly.pdbx_seq_one_letter_code
_entity_poly.pdbx_strand_id
1 'polypeptide(L)'
;MTLITQENEHDRLATRLSIILSRLFQGEKLHIGALAEEFGVTTRTLRRDFNVRLTYLDIEQNNGVYQLASHYFRRRTERDMKILARLLHLDRLLPAMDAKLLSLLLDGEHPSPYRIMLPEPRQKPTLFGDFSRLTLAILNQTQVRIRTDENVS
;
A
#
# COMPACT_ATOMS: atom_id res chain seq x y z
N MET A 1 8.67 -19.60 -46.45
CA MET A 1 9.14 -20.23 -45.20
C MET A 1 9.61 -19.10 -44.29
N THR A 2 8.67 -18.41 -43.64
CA THR A 2 8.22 -18.61 -42.25
C THR A 2 9.32 -18.25 -41.25
N LEU A 3 9.05 -17.28 -40.37
CA LEU A 3 9.38 -17.23 -38.93
C LEU A 3 9.32 -15.76 -38.42
N ILE A 4 8.12 -15.16 -38.39
CA ILE A 4 7.85 -13.97 -37.56
C ILE A 4 6.43 -14.09 -36.99
N THR A 5 6.17 -15.06 -36.10
CA THR A 5 4.85 -15.20 -35.45
C THR A 5 4.91 -15.79 -34.04
N GLN A 6 6.01 -15.56 -33.30
CA GLN A 6 6.12 -16.01 -31.90
C GLN A 6 6.46 -14.89 -30.89
N GLU A 7 7.09 -13.79 -31.30
CA GLU A 7 7.43 -12.67 -30.40
C GLU A 7 6.23 -11.83 -29.93
N ASN A 8 5.07 -11.87 -30.60
CA ASN A 8 4.00 -10.89 -30.33
C ASN A 8 2.89 -11.35 -29.38
N GLU A 9 2.61 -12.65 -29.23
CA GLU A 9 1.48 -13.10 -28.40
C GLU A 9 1.87 -13.37 -26.93
N HIS A 10 3.05 -13.96 -26.72
CA HIS A 10 3.57 -14.22 -25.39
C HIS A 10 3.86 -12.92 -24.64
N ASP A 11 4.47 -11.94 -25.31
CA ASP A 11 4.74 -10.62 -24.73
C ASP A 11 3.45 -9.87 -24.39
N ARG A 12 2.42 -9.98 -25.24
CA ARG A 12 1.09 -9.40 -24.96
C ARG A 12 0.40 -10.06 -23.77
N LEU A 13 0.51 -11.38 -23.63
CA LEU A 13 0.00 -12.09 -22.45
C LEU A 13 0.76 -11.68 -21.18
N ALA A 14 2.09 -11.70 -21.22
CA ALA A 14 2.94 -11.36 -20.09
C ALA A 14 2.67 -9.92 -19.62
N THR A 15 2.62 -8.97 -20.56
CA THR A 15 2.30 -7.56 -20.29
C THR A 15 0.91 -7.40 -19.69
N ARG A 16 -0.09 -8.13 -20.22
CA ARG A 16 -1.45 -8.09 -19.68
C ARG A 16 -1.51 -8.62 -18.25
N LEU A 17 -0.87 -9.77 -18.00
CA LEU A 17 -0.82 -10.35 -16.65
C LEU A 17 -0.05 -9.45 -15.68
N SER A 18 1.06 -8.82 -16.09
CA SER A 18 1.81 -7.92 -15.22
C SER A 18 0.99 -6.68 -14.83
N ILE A 19 0.23 -6.10 -15.76
CA ILE A 19 -0.64 -4.95 -15.48
C ILE A 19 -1.79 -5.38 -14.55
N ILE A 20 -2.46 -6.50 -14.83
CA ILE A 20 -3.53 -7.04 -13.98
C ILE A 20 -3.00 -7.28 -12.56
N LEU A 21 -1.85 -7.94 -12.42
CA LEU A 21 -1.21 -8.20 -11.13
C LEU A 21 -0.91 -6.90 -10.38
N SER A 22 -0.30 -5.92 -11.05
CA SER A 22 0.00 -4.62 -10.43
C SER A 22 -1.25 -3.95 -9.86
N ARG A 23 -2.33 -3.88 -10.64
CA ARG A 23 -3.59 -3.25 -10.22
C ARG A 23 -4.29 -4.02 -9.11
N LEU A 24 -4.32 -5.35 -9.18
CA LEU A 24 -4.81 -6.20 -8.10
C LEU A 24 -4.03 -5.96 -6.80
N PHE A 25 -2.69 -5.88 -6.86
CA PHE A 25 -1.87 -5.58 -5.68
C PHE A 25 -1.97 -4.13 -5.20
N GLN A 26 -2.54 -3.22 -5.99
CA GLN A 26 -2.85 -1.83 -5.59
C GLN A 26 -4.22 -1.70 -4.93
N GLY A 27 -5.05 -2.76 -4.92
CA GLY A 27 -6.41 -2.70 -4.34
C GLY A 27 -7.50 -2.37 -5.33
N GLU A 28 -7.19 -2.33 -6.63
CA GLU A 28 -8.17 -2.00 -7.64
C GLU A 28 -9.21 -3.10 -7.85
N LYS A 29 -10.44 -2.67 -8.18
CA LYS A 29 -11.53 -3.53 -8.61
C LYS A 29 -11.60 -3.54 -10.13
N LEU A 30 -11.24 -4.65 -10.74
CA LEU A 30 -11.09 -4.77 -12.19
C LEU A 30 -12.39 -5.26 -12.83
N HIS A 31 -13.13 -4.38 -13.49
CA HIS A 31 -14.31 -4.77 -14.27
C HIS A 31 -13.90 -5.40 -15.59
N ILE A 32 -14.32 -6.65 -15.84
CA ILE A 32 -13.84 -7.44 -16.97
C ILE A 32 -14.20 -6.85 -18.34
N GLY A 33 -15.32 -6.14 -18.45
CA GLY A 33 -15.73 -5.49 -19.71
C GLY A 33 -14.81 -4.31 -20.07
N ALA A 34 -14.54 -3.43 -19.11
CA ALA A 34 -13.65 -2.28 -19.32
C ALA A 34 -12.21 -2.75 -19.60
N LEU A 35 -11.79 -3.79 -18.89
CA LEU A 35 -10.47 -4.39 -19.05
C LEU A 35 -10.32 -5.09 -20.42
N ALA A 36 -11.40 -5.66 -20.95
CA ALA A 36 -11.42 -6.27 -22.28
C ALA A 36 -11.21 -5.22 -23.39
N GLU A 37 -11.90 -4.08 -23.27
CA GLU A 37 -11.74 -2.93 -24.17
C GLU A 37 -10.32 -2.37 -24.10
N GLU A 38 -9.79 -2.15 -22.89
CA GLU A 38 -8.44 -1.61 -22.66
C GLU A 38 -7.34 -2.46 -23.32
N PHE A 39 -7.43 -3.79 -23.17
CA PHE A 39 -6.43 -4.69 -23.73
C PHE A 39 -6.72 -5.12 -25.17
N GLY A 40 -7.87 -4.72 -25.75
CA GLY A 40 -8.31 -5.18 -27.07
C GLY A 40 -8.49 -6.70 -27.16
N VAL A 41 -8.96 -7.35 -26.09
CA VAL A 41 -9.18 -8.80 -26.02
C VAL A 41 -10.62 -9.14 -25.65
N THR A 42 -11.04 -10.38 -25.87
CA THR A 42 -12.38 -10.82 -25.44
C THR A 42 -12.44 -11.01 -23.92
N THR A 43 -13.64 -10.85 -23.34
CA THR A 43 -13.90 -11.19 -21.94
C THR A 43 -13.60 -12.66 -21.63
N ARG A 44 -13.74 -13.57 -22.61
CA ARG A 44 -13.34 -14.99 -22.49
C ARG A 44 -11.83 -15.13 -22.25
N THR A 45 -11.01 -14.34 -22.94
CA THR A 45 -9.54 -14.33 -22.75
C THR A 45 -9.19 -13.90 -21.33
N LEU A 46 -9.82 -12.83 -20.83
CA LEU A 46 -9.59 -12.35 -19.47
C LEU A 46 -10.10 -13.32 -18.41
N ARG A 47 -11.26 -13.97 -18.59
CA ARG A 47 -11.72 -15.03 -17.69
C ARG A 47 -10.69 -16.15 -17.57
N ARG A 48 -10.01 -16.51 -18.65
CA ARG A 48 -8.92 -17.50 -18.62
C ARG A 48 -7.68 -16.96 -17.90
N ASP A 49 -7.35 -15.69 -18.06
CA ASP A 49 -6.26 -15.06 -17.30
C ASP A 49 -6.52 -15.14 -15.80
N PHE A 50 -7.69 -14.71 -15.33
CA PHE A 50 -8.05 -14.77 -13.91
C PHE A 50 -8.20 -16.21 -13.40
N ASN A 51 -9.03 -17.03 -14.05
CA ASN A 51 -9.50 -18.29 -13.48
C ASN A 51 -8.63 -19.50 -13.82
N VAL A 52 -7.61 -19.34 -14.66
CA VAL A 52 -6.66 -20.42 -14.99
C VAL A 52 -5.24 -20.00 -14.70
N ARG A 53 -4.82 -18.82 -15.18
CA ARG A 53 -3.42 -18.38 -15.07
C ARG A 53 -3.09 -17.75 -13.72
N LEU A 54 -4.05 -17.09 -13.07
CA LEU A 54 -3.89 -16.42 -11.77
C LEU A 54 -4.52 -17.20 -10.60
N THR A 55 -4.74 -18.51 -10.75
CA THR A 55 -5.39 -19.38 -9.75
C THR A 55 -4.65 -19.49 -8.42
N TYR A 56 -3.36 -19.13 -8.39
CA TYR A 56 -2.54 -19.08 -7.18
C TYR A 56 -2.83 -17.84 -6.31
N LEU A 57 -3.60 -16.88 -6.82
CA LEU A 57 -4.09 -15.73 -6.06
C LEU A 57 -5.53 -15.99 -5.60
N ASP A 58 -5.84 -15.63 -4.36
CA ASP A 58 -7.23 -15.60 -3.90
C ASP A 58 -7.91 -14.34 -4.46
N ILE A 59 -8.56 -14.49 -5.62
CA ILE A 59 -9.26 -13.43 -6.33
C ILE A 59 -10.77 -13.63 -6.15
N GLU A 60 -11.42 -12.65 -5.55
CA GLU A 60 -12.87 -12.60 -5.41
C GLU A 60 -13.49 -12.06 -6.70
N GLN A 61 -14.54 -12.71 -7.18
CA GLN A 61 -15.29 -12.30 -8.37
C GLN A 61 -16.74 -12.02 -8.02
N ASN A 62 -17.22 -10.81 -8.33
CA ASN A 62 -18.62 -10.43 -8.16
C ASN A 62 -19.09 -9.60 -9.35
N ASN A 63 -20.19 -10.01 -10.02
CA ASN A 63 -20.79 -9.30 -11.15
C ASN A 63 -19.78 -8.80 -12.22
N GLY A 64 -18.85 -9.67 -12.64
CA GLY A 64 -17.83 -9.31 -13.63
C GLY A 64 -16.68 -8.43 -13.12
N VAL A 65 -16.67 -8.07 -11.82
CA VAL A 65 -15.57 -7.37 -11.15
C VAL A 65 -14.68 -8.40 -10.45
N TYR A 66 -13.37 -8.26 -10.64
CA TYR A 66 -12.32 -9.08 -10.02
C TYR A 66 -11.49 -8.22 -9.06
N GLN A 67 -11.25 -8.70 -7.85
CA GLN A 67 -10.41 -8.02 -6.86
C GLN A 67 -9.63 -9.05 -6.05
N LEU A 68 -8.46 -8.66 -5.54
CA LEU A 68 -7.72 -9.52 -4.62
C LEU A 68 -8.47 -9.59 -3.28
N ALA A 69 -8.52 -10.77 -2.67
CA ALA A 69 -9.22 -10.96 -1.40
C ALA A 69 -8.65 -10.04 -0.29
N SER A 70 -9.54 -9.52 0.56
CA SER A 70 -9.23 -8.48 1.55
C SER A 70 -8.08 -8.81 2.51
N HIS A 71 -7.85 -10.10 2.78
CA HIS A 71 -6.79 -10.56 3.68
C HIS A 71 -5.38 -10.33 3.11
N TYR A 72 -5.20 -10.23 1.78
CA TYR A 72 -3.90 -9.85 1.19
C TYR A 72 -3.49 -8.45 1.59
N PHE A 73 -4.42 -7.50 1.55
CA PHE A 73 -4.18 -6.12 1.99
C PHE A 73 -3.96 -6.06 3.48
N ARG A 74 -4.76 -6.78 4.28
CA ARG A 74 -4.56 -6.86 5.73
C ARG A 74 -3.13 -7.33 6.09
N ARG A 75 -2.62 -8.36 5.42
CA ARG A 75 -1.24 -8.85 5.62
C ARG A 75 -0.18 -7.84 5.20
N ARG A 76 -0.40 -7.14 4.08
CA ARG A 76 0.50 -6.05 3.64
C ARG A 76 0.53 -4.93 4.69
N THR A 77 -0.63 -4.43 5.11
CA THR A 77 -0.75 -3.40 6.14
C THR A 77 -0.09 -3.84 7.45
N GLU A 78 -0.28 -5.08 7.90
CA GLU A 78 0.39 -5.58 9.10
C GLU A 78 1.92 -5.58 8.96
N ARG A 79 2.44 -6.03 7.82
CA ARG A 79 3.88 -6.03 7.55
C ARG A 79 4.43 -4.61 7.53
N ASP A 80 3.77 -3.71 6.82
CA ASP A 80 4.20 -2.31 6.66
C ASP A 80 4.14 -1.57 8.00
N MET A 81 3.11 -1.81 8.82
CA MET A 81 2.99 -1.25 10.16
C MET A 81 4.06 -1.79 11.11
N LYS A 82 4.43 -3.08 11.03
CA LYS A 82 5.58 -3.63 11.78
C LYS A 82 6.89 -2.98 11.38
N ILE A 83 7.11 -2.76 10.08
CA ILE A 83 8.30 -2.07 9.57
C ILE A 83 8.33 -0.63 10.08
N LEU A 84 7.22 0.09 9.97
CA LEU A 84 7.09 1.46 10.47
C LEU A 84 7.36 1.54 11.97
N ALA A 85 6.78 0.64 12.77
CA ALA A 85 7.02 0.58 14.21
C ALA A 85 8.50 0.40 14.54
N ARG A 86 9.21 -0.48 13.81
CA ARG A 86 10.65 -0.67 13.98
C ARG A 86 11.44 0.59 13.59
N LEU A 87 11.11 1.21 12.45
CA LEU A 87 11.81 2.41 11.96
C LEU A 87 11.62 3.62 12.87
N LEU A 88 10.44 3.73 13.50
CA LEU A 88 10.11 4.78 14.46
C LEU A 88 10.44 4.40 15.92
N HIS A 89 11.09 3.24 16.14
CA HIS A 89 11.40 2.71 17.47
C HIS A 89 10.19 2.58 18.41
N LEU A 90 9.00 2.38 17.85
CA LEU A 90 7.77 2.12 18.60
C LEU A 90 7.76 0.73 19.23
N ASP A 91 8.66 -0.17 18.82
CA ASP A 91 8.90 -1.46 19.48
C ASP A 91 9.38 -1.32 20.93
N ARG A 92 9.88 -0.14 21.31
CA ARG A 92 10.19 0.21 22.72
C ARG A 92 8.99 0.76 23.49
N LEU A 93 7.94 1.18 22.79
CA LEU A 93 6.79 1.90 23.36
C LEU A 93 5.49 1.09 23.32
N LEU A 94 5.38 0.14 22.38
CA LEU A 94 4.18 -0.65 22.13
C LEU A 94 4.52 -2.15 22.18
N PRO A 95 3.56 -3.01 22.54
CA PRO A 95 3.69 -4.45 22.37
C PRO A 95 3.91 -4.83 20.89
N ALA A 96 4.21 -6.10 20.63
CA ALA A 96 4.35 -6.59 19.28
C ALA A 96 3.11 -6.23 18.44
N MET A 97 3.33 -5.48 17.35
CA MET A 97 2.29 -4.99 16.44
C MET A 97 1.74 -6.12 15.55
N ASP A 98 1.09 -7.11 16.16
CA ASP A 98 0.47 -8.23 15.46
C ASP A 98 -0.94 -7.91 14.93
N ALA A 99 -1.53 -8.83 14.18
CA ALA A 99 -2.88 -8.68 13.63
C ALA A 99 -3.94 -8.33 14.69
N LYS A 100 -3.82 -8.84 15.93
CA LYS A 100 -4.79 -8.58 17.00
C LYS A 100 -4.66 -7.15 17.49
N LEU A 101 -3.45 -6.72 17.83
CA LEU A 101 -3.21 -5.35 18.28
C LEU A 101 -3.57 -4.34 17.18
N LEU A 102 -3.18 -4.60 15.94
CA LEU A 102 -3.55 -3.74 14.81
C LEU A 102 -5.05 -3.66 14.59
N SER A 103 -5.78 -4.78 14.72
CA SER A 103 -7.25 -4.75 14.61
C SER A 103 -7.91 -3.89 15.69
N LEU A 104 -7.31 -3.83 16.87
CA LEU A 104 -7.79 -3.06 18.00
C LEU A 104 -7.36 -1.58 17.94
N LEU A 105 -6.18 -1.28 17.37
CA LEU A 105 -5.69 0.09 17.19
C LEU A 105 -6.34 0.81 16.00
N LEU A 106 -6.71 0.06 14.96
CA LEU A 106 -7.29 0.58 13.72
C LEU A 106 -8.82 0.44 13.68
N ASP A 107 -9.44 0.00 14.78
CA ASP A 107 -10.89 -0.02 14.90
C ASP A 107 -11.41 1.42 14.92
N GLY A 108 -12.22 1.78 13.92
CA GLY A 108 -12.76 3.14 13.77
C GLY A 108 -13.97 3.42 14.66
N GLU A 109 -14.60 2.37 15.20
CA GLU A 109 -15.80 2.49 16.04
C GLU A 109 -15.46 2.95 17.47
N HIS A 110 -14.23 2.71 17.92
CA HIS A 110 -13.80 2.99 19.27
C HIS A 110 -12.44 3.69 19.31
N PRO A 111 -12.24 4.67 20.22
CA PRO A 111 -10.93 5.26 20.39
C PRO A 111 -9.93 4.20 20.85
N SER A 112 -8.72 4.23 20.28
CA SER A 112 -7.64 3.33 20.69
C SER A 112 -7.47 3.35 22.22
N PRO A 113 -7.44 2.18 22.88
CA PRO A 113 -7.21 2.11 24.32
C PRO A 113 -5.76 2.46 24.69
N TYR A 114 -4.87 2.58 23.70
CA TYR A 114 -3.49 3.01 23.87
C TYR A 114 -3.31 4.44 23.32
N ARG A 115 -2.68 5.31 24.11
CA ARG A 115 -2.28 6.67 23.70
C ARG A 115 -0.81 6.88 24.04
N ILE A 116 -0.01 7.29 23.06
CA ILE A 116 1.36 7.75 23.30
C ILE A 116 1.27 9.17 23.87
N MET A 117 1.58 9.33 25.15
CA MET A 117 1.51 10.61 25.84
C MET A 117 2.78 11.43 25.55
N LEU A 118 2.75 12.16 24.45
CA LEU A 118 3.68 13.26 24.20
C LEU A 118 3.00 14.56 24.66
N PRO A 119 3.74 15.55 25.19
CA PRO A 119 3.19 16.88 25.38
C PRO A 119 2.56 17.35 24.08
N GLU A 120 1.27 17.74 24.11
CA GLU A 120 0.61 18.18 22.88
C GLU A 120 1.38 19.39 22.33
N PRO A 121 1.84 19.33 21.07
CA PRO A 121 2.59 20.43 20.51
C PRO A 121 1.64 21.64 20.40
N ARG A 122 2.09 22.81 20.86
CA ARG A 122 1.31 24.07 20.81
C ARG A 122 0.78 24.38 19.42
N GLN A 123 1.51 23.92 18.39
CA GLN A 123 1.08 23.99 17.00
C GLN A 123 1.34 22.64 16.32
N LYS A 124 0.36 22.15 15.56
CA LYS A 124 0.54 20.96 14.73
C LYS A 124 1.69 21.19 13.75
N PRO A 125 2.75 20.34 13.74
CA PRO A 125 3.85 20.50 12.81
C PRO A 125 3.34 20.40 11.37
N THR A 126 3.73 21.36 10.53
CA THR A 126 3.45 21.35 9.10
C THR A 126 4.52 20.53 8.38
N LEU A 127 4.11 19.70 7.42
CA LEU A 127 5.06 18.90 6.63
C LEU A 127 6.04 19.81 5.88
N PHE A 128 5.52 20.91 5.33
CA PHE A 128 6.31 21.96 4.70
C PHE A 128 6.69 23.01 5.75
N GLY A 129 7.97 23.39 5.80
CA GLY A 129 8.51 24.31 6.82
C GLY A 129 9.60 23.68 7.69
N ASP A 130 9.60 23.95 8.99
CA ASP A 130 10.68 23.54 9.89
C ASP A 130 10.87 22.03 9.96
N PHE A 131 9.78 21.24 9.90
CA PHE A 131 9.88 19.79 9.90
C PHE A 131 10.62 19.25 8.66
N SER A 132 10.34 19.81 7.46
CA SER A 132 11.08 19.46 6.24
C SER A 132 12.55 19.87 6.31
N ARG A 133 12.84 21.04 6.90
CA ARG A 133 14.21 21.53 7.06
C ARG A 133 15.01 20.65 8.02
N LEU A 134 14.41 20.24 9.13
CA LEU A 134 14.99 19.30 10.07
C LEU A 134 15.22 17.93 9.42
N THR A 135 14.25 17.45 8.66
CA THR A 135 14.36 16.18 7.93
C THR A 135 15.56 16.22 6.98
N LEU A 136 15.67 17.26 6.14
CA LEU A 136 16.81 17.43 5.23
C LEU A 136 18.14 17.60 5.97
N ALA A 137 18.13 18.28 7.11
CA ALA A 137 19.34 18.47 7.92
C ALA A 137 19.85 17.15 8.50
N ILE A 138 18.95 16.31 9.02
CA ILE A 138 19.28 14.97 9.52
C ILE A 138 19.83 14.10 8.38
N LEU A 139 19.14 14.07 7.23
CA LEU A 139 19.55 13.27 6.07
C LEU A 139 20.92 13.68 5.53
N ASN A 140 21.21 14.98 5.50
CA ASN A 140 22.49 15.51 5.00
C ASN A 140 23.56 15.67 6.10
N GLN A 141 23.26 15.26 7.34
CA GLN A 141 24.12 15.46 8.52
C GLN A 141 24.58 16.92 8.69
N THR A 142 23.71 17.88 8.39
CA THR A 142 24.01 19.31 8.49
C THR A 142 23.47 19.91 9.77
N GLN A 143 24.19 20.90 10.31
CA GLN A 143 23.73 21.66 11.46
C GLN A 143 22.72 22.72 11.05
N VAL A 144 21.65 22.85 11.84
CA VAL A 144 20.64 23.91 11.67
C VAL A 144 20.53 24.72 12.96
N ARG A 145 20.41 26.04 12.81
CA ARG A 145 20.08 26.93 13.93
C ARG A 145 18.58 27.15 13.95
N ILE A 146 17.99 26.81 15.09
CA ILE A 146 16.57 27.02 15.40
C ILE A 146 16.50 28.24 16.31
N ARG A 147 15.59 29.17 15.99
CA ARG A 147 15.23 30.25 16.92
C ARG A 147 14.02 29.77 17.70
N THR A 148 14.18 29.66 19.01
CA THR A 148 13.08 29.40 19.93
C THR A 148 12.71 30.74 20.55
N ASP A 149 11.43 31.10 20.56
CA ASP A 149 10.97 32.25 21.32
C ASP A 149 11.14 31.93 22.81
N GLU A 150 12.02 32.65 23.51
CA GLU A 150 12.32 32.43 24.94
C GLU A 150 11.17 32.83 25.89
N ASN A 151 10.04 33.32 25.38
CA ASN A 151 8.94 33.80 26.21
C ASN A 151 7.73 32.88 26.16
N VAL A 152 7.79 31.70 26.79
CA VAL A 152 6.55 31.05 27.25
C VAL A 152 6.80 30.17 28.48
N SER A 153 6.62 30.74 29.67
CA SER A 153 6.32 30.03 30.92
C SER A 153 5.06 29.18 30.81
#